data_AF-A0A7R8CHT5-F1
#
_entry.id   AF-A0A7R8CHT5-F1
#
_cell.length_a   1.000
_cell.length_b   1.000
_cell.length_c   1.000
_cell.angle_alpha   90.00
_cell.angle_beta   90.00
_cell.angle_gamma   90.00
#
_symmetry.space_group_name_H-M   'P 1'
#
loop_
_entity.id
_entity.type
_entity.pdbx_description
1 polymer ?
#
loop_
_entity_poly.entity_id
_entity_poly.type
_entity_poly.pdbx_seq_one_letter_code
_entity_poly.pdbx_strand_id
1 'polypeptide(L)'
;MRRNSFEQTMRVLHFEDNKKLSQDQFYKVRPLFQHLNEVCKQKKKVTEHCSIDEIMIPYYGKHGYKQFICGKAIRFGFKVWDACWSDGSLLHAEPFSSIPTNIVDRNLGQGPNVVMKMVKQLELQASATSSL
;
A
#
# COMPACT_ATOMS: atom_id res chain seq x y z
N MET A 1 -15.95 5.57 -24.10
CA MET A 1 -16.40 4.19 -23.86
C MET A 1 -17.90 4.21 -23.55
N ARG A 2 -18.70 3.26 -24.06
CA ARG A 2 -20.14 3.17 -23.73
C ARG A 2 -20.33 2.54 -22.34
N ARG A 3 -21.44 2.86 -21.65
CA ARG A 3 -21.75 2.35 -20.29
C ARG A 3 -21.60 0.83 -20.19
N ASN A 4 -22.27 0.10 -21.09
CA ASN A 4 -22.24 -1.36 -21.07
C ASN A 4 -20.83 -1.93 -21.28
N SER A 5 -20.04 -1.32 -22.16
CA SER A 5 -18.64 -1.72 -22.38
C SER A 5 -17.80 -1.50 -21.12
N PHE A 6 -17.96 -0.35 -20.46
CA PHE A 6 -17.27 -0.05 -19.21
C PHE A 6 -17.63 -1.06 -18.11
N GLU A 7 -18.92 -1.34 -17.90
CA GLU A 7 -19.37 -2.31 -16.91
C GLU A 7 -18.87 -3.72 -17.20
N GLN A 8 -18.88 -4.15 -18.47
CA GLN A 8 -18.35 -5.45 -18.87
C GLN A 8 -16.85 -5.55 -18.60
N THR A 9 -16.07 -4.53 -18.97
CA THR A 9 -14.63 -4.48 -18.70
C THR A 9 -14.35 -4.51 -17.20
N MET A 10 -15.05 -3.72 -16.39
CA MET A 10 -14.83 -3.67 -14.95
C MET A 10 -15.16 -4.99 -14.24
N ARG A 11 -16.09 -5.80 -14.77
CA ARG A 11 -16.44 -7.12 -14.19
C ARG A 11 -15.36 -8.18 -14.37
N VAL A 12 -14.56 -8.07 -15.43
CA VAL A 12 -13.53 -9.06 -15.80
C VAL A 12 -12.11 -8.53 -15.57
N LEU A 13 -11.98 -7.36 -14.93
CA LEU A 13 -10.69 -6.78 -14.64
C LEU A 13 -9.98 -7.59 -13.55
N HIS A 14 -8.82 -8.14 -13.91
CA HIS A 14 -7.97 -8.93 -13.03
C HIS A 14 -6.52 -8.48 -13.17
N PHE A 15 -5.78 -8.48 -12.06
CA PHE A 15 -4.37 -8.07 -12.02
C PHE A 15 -3.42 -9.21 -11.68
N GLU A 16 -3.95 -10.39 -11.34
CA GLU A 16 -3.15 -11.57 -10.99
C GLU A 16 -3.90 -12.85 -11.40
N ASP A 17 -3.15 -13.93 -11.64
CA ASP A 17 -3.72 -15.24 -11.97
C ASP A 17 -4.36 -15.91 -10.75
N ASN A 18 -5.66 -16.22 -10.84
CA ASN A 18 -6.41 -16.88 -9.77
C ASN A 18 -5.89 -18.30 -9.43
N LYS A 19 -5.11 -18.93 -10.32
CA LYS A 19 -4.47 -20.23 -10.05
C LYS A 19 -3.24 -20.11 -9.16
N LYS A 20 -2.65 -18.92 -9.02
CA LYS A 20 -1.49 -18.65 -8.18
C LYS A 20 -1.93 -18.23 -6.78
N LEU A 21 -2.38 -19.20 -6.00
CA LEU A 21 -2.73 -18.96 -4.60
C LEU A 21 -1.47 -18.54 -3.83
N SER A 22 -1.59 -17.50 -3.02
CA SER A 22 -0.53 -16.96 -2.18
C SER A 22 -1.01 -16.81 -0.74
N GLN A 23 -0.07 -16.86 0.20
CA GLN A 23 -0.33 -16.52 1.60
C GLN A 23 -0.62 -15.03 1.82
N ASP A 24 -0.29 -14.19 0.84
CA ASP A 24 -0.60 -12.76 0.87
C ASP A 24 -2.10 -12.52 0.70
N GLN A 25 -2.72 -11.93 1.73
CA GLN A 25 -4.14 -11.58 1.76
C GLN A 25 -4.56 -10.65 0.62
N PHE A 26 -3.62 -9.89 0.06
CA PHE A 26 -3.84 -8.92 -1.02
C PHE A 26 -3.27 -9.37 -2.37
N TYR A 27 -2.95 -10.66 -2.55
CA TYR A 27 -2.27 -11.15 -3.76
C TYR A 27 -2.93 -10.73 -5.07
N LYS A 28 -4.27 -10.69 -5.13
CA LYS A 28 -5.05 -10.29 -6.32
C LYS A 28 -4.78 -8.86 -6.80
N VAL A 29 -4.34 -7.98 -5.91
CA VAL A 29 -4.04 -6.57 -6.20
C VAL A 29 -2.59 -6.21 -5.91
N ARG A 30 -1.77 -7.18 -5.47
CA ARG A 30 -0.36 -6.97 -5.14
C ARG A 30 0.43 -6.36 -6.30
N PRO A 31 0.26 -6.80 -7.57
CA PRO A 31 0.96 -6.18 -8.70
C PRO A 31 0.68 -4.68 -8.85
N LEU A 32 -0.54 -4.24 -8.50
CA LEU A 32 -0.88 -2.81 -8.53
C LEU A 32 -0.11 -2.01 -7.49
N PHE A 33 -0.04 -2.51 -6.25
CA PHE A 33 0.72 -1.84 -5.19
C PHE A 33 2.21 -1.83 -5.50
N GLN A 34 2.76 -2.93 -6.03
CA GLN A 34 4.15 -2.99 -6.47
C GLN A 34 4.45 -1.96 -7.55
N HIS A 35 3.63 -1.95 -8.61
CA HIS A 35 3.77 -0.99 -9.70
C HIS A 35 3.62 0.47 -9.24
N LEU A 36 2.62 0.76 -8.40
CA LEU A 36 2.43 2.10 -7.81
C LEU A 36 3.69 2.53 -7.05
N ASN A 37 4.19 1.65 -6.18
CA ASN A 37 5.39 1.92 -5.39
C ASN A 37 6.62 2.12 -6.27
N GLU A 38 6.79 1.34 -7.34
CA GLU A 38 7.88 1.50 -8.30
C GLU A 38 7.82 2.86 -9.01
N VAL A 39 6.65 3.28 -9.48
CA VAL A 39 6.46 4.56 -10.16
C VAL A 39 6.67 5.73 -9.21
N CYS A 40 6.13 5.66 -7.99
CA CYS A 40 6.33 6.66 -6.95
C CYS A 40 7.82 6.82 -6.59
N LYS A 41 8.54 5.70 -6.51
CA LYS A 41 9.98 5.65 -6.27
C LYS A 41 10.83 6.28 -7.38
N GLN A 42 10.35 6.31 -8.61
CA GLN A 42 11.06 6.93 -9.75
C GLN A 42 10.86 8.45 -9.79
N LYS A 43 9.72 8.96 -9.29
CA LYS A 43 9.40 10.38 -9.24
C LYS A 43 10.18 11.04 -8.10
N LYS A 44 11.43 11.39 -8.39
CA LYS A 44 12.42 11.85 -7.42
C LYS A 44 12.13 13.27 -6.93
N LYS A 45 11.76 13.39 -5.65
CA LYS A 45 11.95 14.60 -4.84
C LYS A 45 12.20 14.18 -3.40
N VAL A 46 13.47 13.97 -3.04
CA VAL A 46 13.84 13.63 -1.66
C VAL A 46 13.76 14.92 -0.86
N THR A 47 12.78 15.02 0.03
CA THR A 47 12.73 16.06 1.05
C THR A 47 13.30 15.51 2.35
N GLU A 48 13.86 16.36 3.20
CA GLU A 48 14.43 15.95 4.49
C GLU A 48 13.38 15.33 5.44
N HIS A 49 12.11 15.63 5.20
CA HIS A 49 11.00 15.20 6.04
C HIS A 49 10.05 14.27 5.29
N CYS A 50 9.56 13.25 5.99
CA CYS A 50 8.51 12.35 5.53
C CYS A 50 7.53 12.07 6.68
N SER A 51 6.32 11.68 6.34
CA SER A 51 5.29 11.25 7.28
C SER A 51 4.92 9.79 6.98
N ILE A 52 4.71 9.01 8.04
CA ILE A 52 4.22 7.63 7.95
C ILE A 52 2.94 7.56 8.77
N ASP A 53 1.83 7.17 8.14
CA ASP A 53 0.53 7.10 8.81
C ASP A 53 -0.36 6.01 8.18
N GLU A 54 -1.64 6.01 8.57
CA GLU A 54 -2.67 5.07 8.17
C GLU A 54 -3.80 5.76 7.40
N ILE A 55 -3.96 5.40 6.13
CA ILE A 55 -5.13 5.80 5.33
C ILE A 55 -6.19 4.70 5.28
N MET A 56 -7.43 5.12 5.02
CA MET A 56 -8.58 4.25 4.86
C MET A 56 -9.14 4.35 3.45
N ILE A 57 -9.13 3.23 2.71
CA ILE A 57 -9.77 3.12 1.40
C ILE A 57 -11.22 2.63 1.61
N PRO A 58 -12.24 3.44 1.28
CA PRO A 58 -13.63 3.10 1.58
C PRO A 58 -14.07 1.88 0.79
N TYR A 59 -14.69 0.91 1.48
CA TYR A 59 -15.29 -0.25 0.84
C TYR A 59 -16.49 -0.77 1.65
N TYR A 60 -17.66 -0.85 1.03
CA TYR A 60 -18.89 -1.22 1.74
C TYR A 60 -19.36 -2.66 1.46
N GLY A 61 -18.71 -3.36 0.53
CA GLY A 61 -19.01 -4.77 0.23
C GLY A 61 -18.54 -5.74 1.32
N LYS A 62 -18.88 -7.02 1.11
CA LYS A 62 -18.46 -8.13 1.97
C LYS A 62 -17.04 -8.56 1.63
N HIS A 63 -16.11 -8.36 2.55
CA HIS A 63 -14.73 -8.83 2.42
C HIS A 63 -14.11 -9.05 3.80
N GLY A 64 -13.39 -10.17 3.98
CA GLY A 64 -12.88 -10.60 5.29
C GLY A 64 -11.79 -9.69 5.88
N TYR A 65 -11.01 -9.04 5.03
CA TYR A 65 -9.90 -8.17 5.46
C TYR A 65 -10.25 -6.68 5.54
N LYS A 66 -11.53 -6.33 5.38
CA LYS A 66 -11.97 -4.96 5.64
C LYS A 66 -11.92 -4.66 7.14
N GLN A 67 -11.50 -3.47 7.50
CA GLN A 67 -11.46 -3.02 8.89
C GLN A 67 -12.58 -2.05 9.21
N PHE A 68 -13.00 -2.08 10.48
CA PHE A 68 -13.81 -1.05 11.10
C PHE A 68 -12.95 -0.26 12.10
N ILE A 69 -12.85 1.05 11.91
CA ILE A 69 -12.13 1.95 12.83
C ILE A 69 -13.12 3.00 13.33
N CYS A 70 -13.42 2.94 14.62
CA CYS A 70 -14.28 3.94 15.26
C CYS A 70 -13.57 5.31 15.28
N GLY A 71 -14.33 6.39 15.10
CA GLY A 71 -13.81 7.76 15.15
C GLY A 71 -13.16 8.29 13.87
N LYS A 72 -12.83 7.43 12.88
CA LYS A 72 -12.42 7.91 11.54
C LYS A 72 -13.62 8.33 10.70
N ALA A 73 -13.43 9.32 9.81
CA ALA A 73 -14.45 9.75 8.86
C ALA A 73 -14.93 8.59 7.97
N ILE A 74 -13.97 7.79 7.47
CA ILE A 74 -14.23 6.52 6.79
C ILE A 74 -14.08 5.40 7.81
N ARG A 75 -15.20 4.91 8.32
CA ARG A 75 -15.21 3.87 9.35
C ARG A 75 -14.98 2.47 8.80
N PHE A 76 -15.43 2.18 7.59
CA PHE A 76 -15.36 0.85 6.96
C PHE A 76 -14.51 0.91 5.69
N GLY A 77 -13.41 0.16 5.68
CA GLY A 77 -12.51 0.17 4.53
C GLY A 77 -11.27 -0.69 4.69
N PHE A 78 -10.45 -0.69 3.66
CA PHE A 78 -9.11 -1.28 3.73
C PHE A 78 -8.16 -0.26 4.34
N LYS A 79 -7.55 -0.65 5.44
CA LYS A 79 -6.46 0.12 6.05
C LYS A 79 -5.19 -0.09 5.23
N VAL A 80 -4.48 1.00 4.94
CA VAL A 80 -3.21 0.99 4.22
C VAL A 80 -2.23 1.85 5.01
N TRP A 81 -1.02 1.35 5.21
CA TRP A 81 0.09 2.15 5.69
C TRP A 81 0.67 2.92 4.52
N ASP A 82 0.79 4.23 4.64
CA ASP A 82 1.40 5.07 3.64
C ASP A 82 2.59 5.85 4.20
N ALA A 83 3.59 6.04 3.34
CA ALA A 83 4.70 6.93 3.57
C ALA A 83 4.63 8.01 2.50
N CYS A 84 4.64 9.28 2.94
CA CYS A 84 4.51 10.44 2.07
C CYS A 84 5.65 11.43 2.34
N TRP A 85 6.07 12.12 1.29
CA TRP A 85 6.96 13.26 1.40
C TRP A 85 6.23 14.47 1.96
N SER A 86 6.98 15.43 2.49
CA SER A 86 6.44 16.67 3.05
C SER A 86 5.62 17.51 2.06
N ASP A 87 5.79 17.32 0.75
CA ASP A 87 5.01 17.97 -0.30
C ASP A 87 3.68 17.25 -0.64
N GLY A 88 3.36 16.18 0.07
CA GLY A 88 2.15 15.37 -0.12
C GLY A 88 2.30 14.25 -1.15
N SER A 89 3.48 14.06 -1.75
CA SER A 89 3.71 12.97 -2.71
C SER A 89 3.81 11.61 -2.01
N LEU A 90 3.10 10.62 -2.54
CA LEU A 90 3.20 9.24 -2.06
C LEU A 90 4.56 8.64 -2.41
N LEU A 91 5.24 8.08 -1.42
CA LEU A 91 6.45 7.28 -1.60
C LEU A 91 6.14 5.78 -1.65
N HIS A 92 5.38 5.32 -0.67
CA HIS A 92 5.12 3.90 -0.50
C HIS A 92 3.75 3.67 0.13
N ALA A 93 3.01 2.70 -0.38
CA ALA A 93 1.76 2.22 0.19
C ALA A 93 1.83 0.71 0.39
N GLU A 94 1.43 0.26 1.59
CA GLU A 94 1.37 -1.15 1.95
C GLU A 94 0.01 -1.47 2.61
N PRO A 95 -0.81 -2.34 2.02
CA PRO A 95 -2.05 -2.79 2.64
C PRO A 95 -1.80 -3.42 4.01
N PHE A 96 -2.62 -3.05 4.99
CA PHE A 96 -2.60 -3.69 6.29
C PHE A 96 -3.09 -5.14 6.16
N SER A 97 -2.27 -6.08 6.60
CA SER A 97 -2.63 -7.50 6.73
C SER A 97 -2.55 -7.91 8.20
N SER A 98 -3.51 -8.73 8.65
CA SER A 98 -3.47 -9.30 10.00
C SER A 98 -2.36 -10.34 10.17
N ILE A 99 -1.86 -10.89 9.06
CA ILE A 99 -0.70 -11.77 9.03
C ILE A 99 0.50 -10.91 8.61
N PRO A 100 1.61 -10.91 9.37
CA PRO A 100 2.82 -10.15 9.05
C PRO A 100 3.59 -10.82 7.91
N THR A 101 2.99 -10.94 6.73
CA THR A 101 3.63 -11.51 5.55
C THR A 101 4.68 -10.57 4.96
N ASN A 102 4.44 -9.26 5.03
CA ASN A 102 5.28 -8.25 4.37
C ASN A 102 5.96 -7.28 5.34
N ILE A 103 5.78 -7.41 6.65
CA ILE A 103 6.45 -6.61 7.66
C ILE A 103 7.19 -7.58 8.58
N VAL A 104 8.52 -7.49 8.59
CA VAL A 104 9.36 -8.32 9.46
C VAL A 104 9.06 -7.95 10.90
N ASP A 105 8.69 -8.94 11.71
CA ASP A 105 8.52 -8.71 13.13
C ASP A 105 9.90 -8.61 13.80
N ARG A 106 10.19 -7.43 14.38
CA ARG A 106 11.42 -7.17 15.11
C ARG A 106 11.21 -7.20 16.64
N ASN A 107 10.07 -7.70 17.11
CA ASN A 107 9.66 -7.66 18.53
C ASN A 107 9.53 -6.23 19.08
N LEU A 108 9.23 -5.26 18.23
CA LEU A 108 9.03 -3.85 18.62
C LEU A 108 7.54 -3.45 18.67
N GLY A 109 6.65 -4.38 18.33
CA GLY A 109 5.24 -4.08 18.09
C GLY A 109 4.97 -3.52 16.69
N GLN A 110 3.69 -3.42 16.34
CA GLN A 110 3.29 -3.15 14.95
C GLN A 110 3.75 -1.78 14.44
N GLY A 111 3.53 -0.70 15.20
CA GLY A 111 3.89 0.65 14.77
C GLY A 111 5.37 0.79 14.43
N PRO A 112 6.30 0.48 15.36
CA PRO A 112 7.72 0.54 15.08
C PRO A 112 8.18 -0.39 13.94
N ASN A 113 7.61 -1.61 13.82
CA ASN A 113 7.93 -2.52 12.71
C ASN A 113 7.57 -1.91 11.34
N VAL A 114 6.41 -1.23 11.25
CA VAL A 114 5.99 -0.52 10.03
C VAL A 114 6.96 0.63 9.74
N VAL A 115 7.26 1.46 10.74
CA VAL A 115 8.18 2.60 10.56
C VAL A 115 9.53 2.12 10.05
N MET A 116 10.12 1.10 10.67
CA MET A 116 11.42 0.55 10.24
C MET A 116 11.37 -0.02 8.82
N LYS A 117 10.26 -0.64 8.41
CA LYS A 117 10.09 -1.11 7.02
C LYS A 117 10.06 0.08 6.05
N MET A 118 9.24 1.09 6.32
CA MET A 118 9.06 2.24 5.44
C MET A 118 10.33 3.08 5.32
N VAL A 119 11.05 3.29 6.44
CA VAL A 119 12.35 3.98 6.46
C VAL A 119 13.41 3.21 5.68
N LYS A 120 13.46 1.88 5.77
CA LYS A 120 14.36 1.10 4.90
C LYS A 120 14.07 1.32 3.41
N GLN A 121 12.79 1.48 3.03
CA GLN A 121 12.44 1.80 1.63
C GLN A 121 12.92 3.20 1.22
N LEU A 122 12.94 4.17 2.15
CA LEU A 122 13.51 5.51 1.97
C LEU A 122 15.03 5.48 1.78
N GLU A 123 15.75 4.78 2.66
CA GLU A 123 17.22 4.73 2.64
C GLU A 123 17.78 4.08 1.37
N LEU A 124 17.12 3.02 0.87
CA LEU A 124 17.45 2.37 -0.40
C LEU A 124 17.32 3.34 -1.60
N GLN A 125 16.51 4.40 -1.47
CA GLN A 125 16.38 5.43 -2.50
C GLN A 125 17.48 6.49 -2.39
N ALA A 126 17.88 6.84 -1.16
CA ALA A 126 18.93 7.81 -0.91
C ALA A 126 20.31 7.29 -1.35
N SER A 127 20.64 6.02 -1.07
CA SER A 127 21.93 5.41 -1.42
C SER A 127 22.13 5.19 -2.93
N ALA A 128 21.04 5.05 -3.69
CA ALA A 128 21.09 5.03 -5.16
C ALA A 128 21.43 6.41 -5.77
N THR A 129 21.56 7.46 -4.95
CA THR A 129 21.77 8.84 -5.38
C THR A 129 23.20 9.33 -5.12
N SER A 130 23.99 8.68 -4.27
CA SER A 130 25.37 9.09 -3.95
C SER A 130 26.43 8.56 -4.93
N SER A 131 26.01 7.95 -6.05
CA SER A 131 26.87 7.38 -7.08
C SER A 131 26.84 8.15 -8.42
N LEU A 132 26.36 9.40 -8.41
CA LEU A 132 26.48 10.38 -9.49
C LEU A 132 27.08 11.67 -8.94
#